data_AF-A0A843SK59-F1
#
_entry.id   AF-A0A843SK59-F1
#
_cell.length_a   1.000
_cell.length_b   1.000
_cell.length_c   1.000
_cell.angle_alpha   90.00
_cell.angle_beta   90.00
_cell.angle_gamma   90.00
#
_symmetry.space_group_name_H-M   'P 1'
#
loop_
_entity.id
_entity.type
_entity.pdbx_description
1 polymer ?
#
loop_
_entity_poly.entity_id
_entity_poly.type
_entity_poly.pdbx_seq_one_letter_code
_entity_poly.pdbx_strand_id
1 'polypeptide(L)'
;MAAAAGGAMANNYAPAVVAMAGGPSNWTVPFGTSHIDGLSFVDTYTFSYSGLPGTAQGFFANLANFSPPSPTMINFSWADINGVPLPIFNGFVSGSVFFGVPVNGLITLTIIGNDIGHASYAGTLDITSAVPEPATYGMLLGGLALVGLVARRRKS
;
A
#
# COMPACT_ATOMS: atom_id res chain seq x y z
N MET A 1 -31.58 -0.24 9.01
CA MET A 1 -30.36 0.47 8.54
C MET A 1 -30.40 0.47 7.02
N ALA A 2 -30.69 1.61 6.40
CA ALA A 2 -30.67 1.75 4.95
C ALA A 2 -29.20 1.89 4.51
N ALA A 3 -28.70 0.94 3.72
CA ALA A 3 -27.41 1.10 3.06
C ALA A 3 -27.58 2.20 2.01
N ALA A 4 -26.93 3.34 2.20
CA ALA A 4 -26.78 4.34 1.16
C ALA A 4 -25.85 3.74 0.09
N ALA A 5 -26.43 3.21 -0.98
CA ALA A 5 -25.68 2.92 -2.19
C ALA A 5 -25.31 4.26 -2.82
N GLY A 6 -24.15 4.82 -2.44
CA GLY A 6 -23.53 5.91 -3.18
C GLY A 6 -23.27 5.41 -4.60
N GLY A 7 -23.91 6.06 -5.58
CA GLY A 7 -23.74 5.69 -6.98
C GLY A 7 -22.27 5.75 -7.38
N ALA A 8 -21.77 4.72 -8.07
CA ALA A 8 -20.47 4.78 -8.69
C ALA A 8 -20.44 5.96 -9.67
N MET A 9 -19.56 6.95 -9.41
CA MET A 9 -19.35 8.05 -10.33
C MET A 9 -18.58 7.51 -11.54
N ALA A 10 -18.90 7.99 -12.75
CA ALA A 10 -18.20 7.57 -13.98
C ALA A 10 -16.69 7.86 -13.94
N ASN A 11 -16.25 8.78 -13.08
CA ASN A 11 -14.86 9.17 -12.89
C ASN A 11 -14.07 8.26 -11.90
N ASN A 12 -14.75 7.36 -11.18
CA ASN A 12 -14.09 6.52 -10.18
C ASN A 12 -13.29 5.40 -10.84
N TYR A 13 -12.04 5.21 -10.42
CA TYR A 13 -11.22 4.09 -10.84
C TYR A 13 -11.25 2.96 -9.80
N ALA A 14 -11.84 1.82 -10.16
CA ALA A 14 -11.89 0.62 -9.32
C ALA A 14 -11.61 -0.64 -10.15
N PRO A 15 -10.33 -0.95 -10.44
CA PRO A 15 -9.95 -2.10 -11.24
C PRO A 15 -10.17 -3.40 -10.48
N ALA A 16 -10.05 -4.52 -11.19
CA ALA A 16 -9.98 -5.83 -10.56
C ALA A 16 -8.79 -5.94 -9.58
N VAL A 17 -8.89 -6.86 -8.63
CA VAL A 17 -7.83 -7.11 -7.64
C VAL A 17 -6.50 -7.41 -8.33
N VAL A 18 -5.46 -6.66 -7.95
CA VAL A 18 -4.11 -6.81 -8.49
C VAL A 18 -3.28 -7.66 -7.55
N ALA A 19 -2.76 -8.78 -8.05
CA ALA A 19 -1.79 -9.58 -7.32
C ALA A 19 -0.44 -8.86 -7.29
N MET A 20 0.11 -8.67 -6.09
CA MET A 20 1.41 -8.02 -5.91
C MET A 20 2.54 -8.95 -6.35
N ALA A 21 3.60 -8.38 -6.93
CA ALA A 21 4.80 -9.11 -7.30
C ALA A 21 5.74 -9.22 -6.09
N GLY A 22 6.40 -10.35 -5.92
CA GLY A 22 7.35 -10.56 -4.83
C GLY A 22 7.30 -11.97 -4.24
N GLY A 23 7.68 -12.08 -2.97
CA GLY A 23 7.65 -13.33 -2.21
C GLY A 23 8.45 -13.26 -0.92
N PRO A 24 8.37 -14.32 -0.09
CA PRO A 24 7.32 -14.41 0.93
C PRO A 24 7.24 -13.19 1.86
N SER A 25 8.33 -12.43 1.99
CA SER A 25 8.52 -11.33 2.93
C SER A 25 8.40 -9.96 2.31
N ASN A 26 8.63 -9.82 1.01
CA ASN A 26 8.68 -8.53 0.32
C ASN A 26 7.78 -8.56 -0.91
N TRP A 27 6.91 -7.57 -1.02
CA TRP A 27 5.92 -7.45 -2.08
C TRP A 27 5.90 -6.02 -2.59
N THR A 28 5.66 -5.85 -3.89
CA THR A 28 5.61 -4.55 -4.56
C THR A 28 4.55 -4.56 -5.66
N VAL A 29 3.92 -3.41 -5.88
CA VAL A 29 2.99 -3.20 -7.00
C VAL A 29 2.98 -1.73 -7.41
N PRO A 30 3.11 -1.41 -8.71
CA PRO A 30 2.83 -0.08 -9.21
C PRO A 30 1.33 0.10 -9.42
N PHE A 31 0.84 1.32 -9.29
CA PHE A 31 -0.53 1.67 -9.62
C PHE A 31 -0.60 3.12 -10.11
N GLY A 32 -1.73 3.48 -10.71
CA GLY A 32 -2.01 4.83 -11.18
C GLY A 32 -3.24 4.88 -12.08
N THR A 33 -3.70 6.09 -12.37
CA THR A 33 -4.80 6.36 -13.30
C THR A 33 -4.75 7.81 -13.77
N SER A 34 -5.57 8.13 -14.77
CA SER A 34 -5.76 9.48 -15.31
C SER A 34 -7.20 9.94 -15.12
N HIS A 35 -7.36 11.23 -14.80
CA HIS A 35 -8.65 11.92 -14.74
C HIS A 35 -8.60 13.14 -15.67
N ILE A 36 -9.68 13.35 -16.41
CA ILE A 36 -9.72 14.31 -17.53
C ILE A 36 -11.04 15.08 -17.63
N ASP A 37 -11.93 14.95 -16.64
CA ASP A 37 -13.29 15.48 -16.69
C ASP A 37 -13.52 16.68 -15.76
N GLY A 38 -12.53 17.04 -14.95
CA GLY A 38 -12.57 18.15 -14.01
C GLY A 38 -13.49 17.91 -12.81
N LEU A 39 -13.80 16.65 -12.50
CA LEU A 39 -14.75 16.27 -11.45
C LEU A 39 -14.03 15.67 -10.24
N SER A 40 -14.76 15.53 -9.13
CA SER A 40 -14.26 14.73 -8.02
C SER A 40 -14.30 13.24 -8.35
N PHE A 41 -13.33 12.49 -7.83
CA PHE A 41 -13.23 11.05 -7.97
C PHE A 41 -13.00 10.35 -6.63
N VAL A 42 -13.37 9.08 -6.59
CA VAL A 42 -13.02 8.13 -5.54
C VAL A 42 -12.43 6.90 -6.21
N ASP A 43 -11.12 6.75 -6.09
CA ASP A 43 -10.41 5.60 -6.62
C ASP A 43 -10.20 4.57 -5.52
N THR A 44 -10.33 3.30 -5.90
CA THR A 44 -10.18 2.16 -4.99
C THR A 44 -9.32 1.11 -5.65
N TYR A 45 -8.08 1.00 -5.20
CA TYR A 45 -7.18 -0.08 -5.60
C TYR A 45 -7.26 -1.21 -4.60
N THR A 46 -7.43 -2.43 -5.11
CA THR A 46 -7.41 -3.62 -4.28
C THR A 46 -6.20 -4.47 -4.64
N PHE A 47 -5.37 -4.80 -3.65
CA PHE A 47 -4.14 -5.57 -3.82
C PHE A 47 -4.19 -6.85 -3.00
N SER A 48 -3.66 -7.94 -3.55
CA SER A 48 -3.49 -9.20 -2.83
C SER A 48 -2.01 -9.60 -2.76
N TYR A 49 -1.59 -10.09 -1.60
CA TYR A 49 -0.27 -10.67 -1.39
C TYR A 49 -0.42 -11.93 -0.51
N SER A 50 0.46 -12.93 -0.69
CA SER A 50 0.36 -14.21 0.03
C SER A 50 1.26 -14.31 1.28
N GLY A 51 1.79 -13.17 1.73
CA GLY A 51 2.60 -13.07 2.94
C GLY A 51 1.77 -13.04 4.22
N LEU A 52 2.46 -13.06 5.35
CA LEU A 52 1.88 -12.88 6.68
C LEU A 52 1.47 -11.41 6.93
N PRO A 53 0.76 -11.09 8.03
CA PRO A 53 0.60 -9.70 8.44
C PRO A 53 1.94 -8.94 8.37
N GLY A 54 1.88 -7.72 7.86
CA GLY A 54 3.05 -6.93 7.54
C GLY A 54 2.82 -5.44 7.73
N THR A 55 3.79 -4.68 7.23
CA THR A 55 3.71 -3.22 7.17
C THR A 55 3.82 -2.77 5.72
N ALA A 56 2.92 -1.88 5.33
CA ALA A 56 2.90 -1.24 4.05
C ALA A 56 3.63 0.11 4.11
N GLN A 57 4.31 0.43 3.03
CA GLN A 57 4.93 1.71 2.76
C GLN A 57 4.78 2.03 1.27
N GLY A 58 4.88 3.30 0.92
CA GLY A 58 4.70 3.67 -0.46
C GLY A 58 4.40 5.15 -0.63
N PHE A 59 4.00 5.48 -1.84
CA PHE A 59 3.58 6.82 -2.19
C PHE A 59 2.61 6.78 -3.36
N PHE A 60 1.88 7.89 -3.53
CA PHE A 60 1.29 8.26 -4.81
C PHE A 60 1.49 9.76 -5.02
N ALA A 61 1.66 10.18 -6.26
CA ALA A 61 1.87 11.58 -6.57
C ALA A 61 1.35 11.98 -7.95
N ASN A 62 0.85 13.20 -8.02
CA ASN A 62 0.72 13.98 -9.25
C ASN A 62 1.76 15.10 -9.22
N LEU A 63 2.47 15.26 -10.33
CA LEU A 63 3.29 16.44 -10.58
C LEU A 63 2.47 17.42 -11.43
N ALA A 64 2.22 18.61 -10.90
CA ALA A 64 1.41 19.61 -11.58
C ALA A 64 2.13 20.13 -12.85
N ASN A 65 1.39 20.22 -13.95
CA ASN A 65 1.84 20.87 -15.17
C ASN A 65 1.38 22.33 -15.14
N PHE A 66 2.32 23.29 -15.17
CA PHE A 66 2.02 24.73 -15.16
C PHE A 66 2.14 25.39 -16.54
N SER A 67 2.24 24.58 -17.60
CA SER A 67 2.41 25.10 -18.95
C SER A 67 1.11 25.73 -19.47
N PRO A 68 1.19 26.72 -20.38
CA PRO A 68 0.02 27.24 -21.08
C PRO A 68 -0.75 26.12 -21.82
N PRO A 69 -2.08 26.24 -22.02
CA PRO A 69 -2.92 27.40 -21.73
C PRO A 69 -3.46 27.48 -20.30
N SER A 70 -3.40 26.40 -19.52
CA SER A 70 -3.89 26.34 -18.14
C SER A 70 -3.19 25.21 -17.39
N PRO A 71 -2.97 25.35 -16.08
CA PRO A 71 -2.30 24.30 -15.33
C PRO A 71 -3.18 23.05 -15.24
N THR A 72 -2.56 21.88 -15.27
CA THR A 72 -3.23 20.61 -15.00
C THR A 72 -2.62 19.93 -13.78
N MET A 73 -3.47 19.47 -12.87
CA MET A 73 -3.03 18.88 -11.61
C MET A 73 -4.15 18.08 -10.95
N ILE A 74 -3.78 17.29 -9.94
CA ILE A 74 -4.71 16.64 -9.03
C ILE A 74 -4.57 17.26 -7.66
N ASN A 75 -5.70 17.55 -7.03
CA ASN A 75 -5.76 17.89 -5.61
C ASN A 75 -6.41 16.74 -4.85
N PHE A 76 -5.63 16.11 -3.98
CA PHE A 76 -6.10 15.03 -3.12
C PHE A 76 -6.75 15.61 -1.87
N SER A 77 -7.91 15.08 -1.50
CA SER A 77 -8.65 15.47 -0.29
C SER A 77 -8.54 14.42 0.81
N TRP A 78 -8.38 13.15 0.44
CA TRP A 78 -8.27 12.04 1.38
C TRP A 78 -7.54 10.85 0.76
N ALA A 79 -6.88 10.06 1.60
CA ALA A 79 -6.55 8.68 1.27
C ALA A 79 -6.48 7.83 2.53
N ASP A 80 -6.74 6.54 2.38
CA ASP A 80 -6.53 5.54 3.42
C ASP A 80 -6.05 4.21 2.86
N ILE A 81 -5.42 3.41 3.73
CA ILE A 81 -5.17 1.99 3.49
C ILE A 81 -5.94 1.20 4.53
N ASN A 82 -6.89 0.38 4.10
CA ASN A 82 -7.76 -0.40 4.97
C ASN A 82 -8.42 0.45 6.08
N GLY A 83 -8.78 1.70 5.76
CA GLY A 83 -9.36 2.66 6.71
C GLY A 83 -8.36 3.36 7.63
N VAL A 84 -7.05 3.10 7.51
CA VAL A 84 -6.00 3.87 8.19
C VAL A 84 -5.68 5.11 7.35
N PRO A 85 -5.94 6.34 7.84
CA PRO A 85 -5.71 7.56 7.08
C PRO A 85 -4.24 7.76 6.72
N LEU A 86 -3.99 8.25 5.51
CA LEU A 86 -2.65 8.62 5.03
C LEU A 86 -2.46 10.15 5.08
N PRO A 87 -1.23 10.64 5.27
CA PRO A 87 -0.93 12.07 5.16
C PRO A 87 -1.11 12.55 3.72
N ILE A 88 -1.74 13.70 3.53
CA ILE A 88 -1.93 14.31 2.20
C ILE A 88 -1.20 15.64 2.15
N PHE A 89 -0.55 15.91 1.02
CA PHE A 89 -0.01 17.21 0.67
C PHE A 89 -0.48 17.60 -0.74
N ASN A 90 -0.65 18.90 -0.98
CA ASN A 90 -1.01 19.46 -2.28
C ASN A 90 -0.13 20.67 -2.59
N GLY A 91 0.20 20.88 -3.87
CA GLY A 91 1.04 21.98 -4.31
C GLY A 91 1.65 21.71 -5.68
N PHE A 92 2.94 22.00 -5.84
CA PHE A 92 3.69 21.66 -7.06
C PHE A 92 3.71 20.14 -7.30
N VAL A 93 3.84 19.38 -6.22
CA VAL A 93 3.52 17.96 -6.17
C VAL A 93 2.38 17.79 -5.19
N SER A 94 1.36 17.04 -5.59
CA SER A 94 0.27 16.61 -4.73
C SER A 94 0.37 15.12 -4.53
N GLY A 95 0.07 14.61 -3.34
CA GLY A 95 0.17 13.18 -3.09
C GLY A 95 0.18 12.78 -1.62
N SER A 96 0.70 11.57 -1.39
CA SER A 96 0.97 11.00 -0.07
C SER A 96 2.27 10.23 -0.08
N VAL A 97 2.98 10.23 1.04
CA VAL A 97 4.11 9.34 1.33
C VAL A 97 3.89 8.77 2.72
N PHE A 98 3.95 7.45 2.86
CA PHE A 98 3.60 6.76 4.09
C PHE A 98 4.50 5.57 4.35
N PHE A 99 4.64 5.23 5.64
CA PHE A 99 5.49 4.15 6.12
C PHE A 99 4.82 3.43 7.28
N GLY A 100 5.06 2.13 7.40
CA GLY A 100 4.69 1.38 8.60
C GLY A 100 3.19 1.15 8.79
N VAL A 101 2.36 1.26 7.74
CA VAL A 101 0.91 1.06 7.86
C VAL A 101 0.62 -0.44 8.04
N PRO A 102 0.02 -0.89 9.15
CA PRO A 102 -0.24 -2.30 9.36
C PRO A 102 -1.22 -2.85 8.31
N VAL A 103 -0.85 -3.96 7.67
CA VAL A 103 -1.68 -4.62 6.66
C VAL A 103 -1.74 -6.12 6.88
N ASN A 104 -2.86 -6.72 6.47
CA ASN A 104 -3.05 -8.15 6.48
C ASN A 104 -3.97 -8.58 5.34
N GLY A 105 -3.53 -9.57 4.56
CA GLY A 105 -4.35 -10.15 3.49
C GLY A 105 -4.66 -9.17 2.37
N LEU A 106 -5.94 -8.97 2.07
CA LEU A 106 -6.39 -8.07 1.02
C LEU A 106 -6.24 -6.61 1.46
N ILE A 107 -5.68 -5.78 0.60
CA ILE A 107 -5.40 -4.38 0.88
C ILE A 107 -6.24 -3.50 -0.02
N THR A 108 -6.94 -2.56 0.58
CA THR A 108 -7.74 -1.56 -0.11
C THR A 108 -7.09 -0.20 0.11
N LEU A 109 -6.61 0.42 -0.96
CA LEU A 109 -6.15 1.80 -0.99
C LEU A 109 -7.26 2.65 -1.59
N THR A 110 -7.82 3.55 -0.78
CA THR A 110 -8.84 4.52 -1.20
C THR A 110 -8.17 5.87 -1.41
N ILE A 111 -8.37 6.50 -2.55
CA ILE A 111 -7.85 7.84 -2.86
C ILE A 111 -9.01 8.71 -3.33
N ILE A 112 -9.16 9.89 -2.74
CA ILE A 112 -10.20 10.85 -3.07
C ILE A 112 -9.54 12.15 -3.49
N GLY A 113 -10.02 12.74 -4.57
CA GLY A 113 -9.51 14.01 -5.07
C GLY A 113 -10.41 14.64 -6.11
N ASN A 114 -9.90 15.69 -6.73
CA ASN A 114 -10.42 16.27 -7.96
C ASN A 114 -9.28 16.55 -8.92
N ASP A 115 -9.55 16.43 -10.21
CA ASP A 115 -8.66 16.87 -11.27
C ASP A 115 -8.95 18.30 -11.72
N ILE A 116 -7.89 19.00 -12.11
CA ILE A 116 -7.93 20.27 -12.82
C ILE A 116 -7.36 20.00 -14.21
N GLY A 117 -8.19 20.10 -15.23
CA GLY A 117 -7.80 19.80 -16.62
C GLY A 117 -7.52 18.31 -16.82
N HIS A 118 -6.49 17.95 -17.59
CA HIS A 118 -6.10 16.55 -17.80
C HIS A 118 -4.88 16.22 -16.94
N ALA A 119 -5.07 15.36 -15.94
CA ALA A 119 -4.03 15.02 -14.99
C ALA A 119 -4.03 13.52 -14.66
N SER A 120 -2.90 13.04 -14.17
CA SER A 120 -2.74 11.66 -13.75
C SER A 120 -1.88 11.58 -12.51
N TYR A 121 -2.03 10.48 -11.77
CA TYR A 121 -1.12 10.16 -10.69
C TYR A 121 -0.68 8.72 -10.79
N ALA A 122 0.45 8.44 -10.17
CA ALA A 122 0.99 7.11 -10.05
C ALA A 122 1.68 6.94 -8.70
N GLY A 123 1.90 5.69 -8.33
CA GLY A 123 2.48 5.33 -7.05
C GLY A 123 3.02 3.91 -7.02
N THR A 124 3.66 3.60 -5.90
CA THR A 124 4.03 2.23 -5.54
C THR A 124 3.51 1.91 -4.15
N LEU A 125 3.12 0.65 -3.97
CA LEU A 125 2.80 0.09 -2.67
C LEU A 125 3.72 -1.11 -2.43
N ASP A 126 4.49 -1.02 -1.36
CA ASP A 126 5.44 -2.03 -0.94
C ASP A 126 5.06 -2.58 0.42
N ILE A 127 5.15 -3.90 0.60
CA ILE A 127 4.83 -4.56 1.87
C ILE A 127 6.02 -5.38 2.30
N THR A 128 6.38 -5.22 3.56
CA THR A 128 7.26 -6.15 4.26
C THR A 128 6.43 -6.93 5.27
N SER A 129 6.24 -8.23 5.03
CA SER A 129 5.57 -9.12 6.00
C SER A 129 6.56 -9.65 7.02
N ALA A 130 6.09 -9.83 8.26
CA ALA A 130 6.90 -10.46 9.29
C ALA A 130 7.30 -11.88 8.85
N VAL A 131 8.59 -12.18 8.92
CA VAL A 131 9.11 -13.54 8.71
C VAL A 131 9.03 -14.27 10.03
N PRO A 132 8.23 -15.35 10.17
CA PRO A 132 8.29 -16.18 11.33
C PRO A 132 9.65 -16.90 11.33
N GLU A 133 10.49 -16.54 12.29
CA GLU A 133 11.66 -17.31 12.67
C GLU A 133 11.41 -18.40 13.77
N PRO A 134 10.20 -18.97 14.04
CA PRO A 134 10.07 -20.03 15.04
C PRO A 134 11.03 -21.21 14.82
N ALA A 135 11.28 -21.56 13.56
CA ALA A 135 12.21 -22.62 13.22
C ALA A 135 13.66 -22.23 13.53
N THR A 136 14.08 -20.99 13.28
CA THR A 136 15.45 -20.53 13.58
C THR A 136 15.71 -20.53 15.07
N TYR A 137 14.79 -19.99 15.88
CA TYR A 137 14.91 -20.03 17.34
C TYR A 137 14.80 -21.47 17.88
N GLY A 138 13.92 -22.29 17.30
CA GLY A 138 13.80 -23.70 17.64
C GLY A 138 15.06 -24.51 17.31
N MET A 139 15.70 -24.24 16.17
CA MET A 139 16.95 -24.89 15.74
C MET A 139 18.14 -24.40 16.56
N LEU A 140 18.17 -23.12 16.93
CA LEU A 140 19.17 -22.58 17.85
C LEU A 140 19.05 -23.25 19.23
N LEU A 141 17.85 -23.29 19.80
CA LEU A 141 17.58 -23.97 21.07
C LEU A 141 17.85 -25.48 20.99
N GLY A 142 17.46 -26.12 19.89
CA GLY A 142 17.77 -27.52 19.62
C GLY A 142 19.27 -27.78 19.53
N GLY A 143 20.02 -26.92 18.85
CA GLY A 143 21.47 -26.97 18.78
C GLY A 143 22.14 -26.80 20.14
N LEU A 144 21.68 -25.82 20.94
CA LEU A 144 22.14 -25.60 22.31
C LEU A 144 21.84 -26.80 23.22
N ALA A 145 20.66 -27.41 23.10
CA ALA A 145 20.28 -28.59 23.87
C ALA A 145 21.20 -29.79 23.53
N LEU A 146 21.51 -30.02 22.26
CA LEU A 146 22.42 -31.07 21.83
C LEU A 146 23.85 -30.84 22.35
N VAL A 147 24.36 -29.61 22.25
CA VAL A 147 25.69 -29.24 22.78
C VAL A 147 25.75 -29.45 24.30
N GLY A 148 24.72 -29.04 25.03
CA GLY A 148 24.61 -29.25 26.49
C GLY A 148 24.63 -30.74 26.88
N LEU A 149 23.95 -31.59 26.11
CA LEU A 149 23.91 -33.04 26.33
C LEU A 149 25.29 -33.67 26.09
N VAL A 150 25.98 -33.28 25.01
CA VAL A 150 27.35 -33.75 24.71
C VAL A 150 28.33 -33.30 25.79
N ALA A 151 28.25 -32.04 26.25
CA ALA A 151 29.11 -31.53 27.32
C ALA A 151 28.91 -32.29 28.64
N ARG A 152 27.67 -32.67 28.99
CA ARG A 152 27.37 -33.49 30.17
C ARG A 152 28.03 -34.87 30.11
N ARG A 153 28.05 -35.50 28.92
CA ARG A 153 28.65 -36.83 28.72
C ARG A 153 30.17 -36.85 28.85
N ARG A 154 30.86 -35.71 28.71
CA ARG A 154 32.33 -35.61 28.85
C ARG A 154 32.79 -35.39 30.29
N LYS A 155 31.87 -35.02 31.18
CA LYS A 155 32.15 -34.73 32.60
C LYS A 155 31.78 -35.89 33.53
N SER A 156 31.02 -36.86 33.02
CA SER A 156 30.81 -38.18 33.65
C SER A 156 31.83 -39.17 33.09
#